data_AF-A0A9D3UXL7-F1
#
_entry.id   AF-A0A9D3UXL7-F1
#
_cell.length_a   1.000
_cell.length_b   1.000
_cell.length_c   1.000
_cell.angle_alpha   90.00
_cell.angle_beta   90.00
_cell.angle_gamma   90.00
#
_symmetry.space_group_name_H-M   'P 1'
#
loop_
_entity.id
_entity.type
_entity.pdbx_description
1 polymer ?
#
loop_
_entity_poly.entity_id
_entity_poly.type
_entity_poly.pdbx_seq_one_letter_code
_entity_poly.pdbx_strand_id
1 'polypeptide(L)'
;MEFIDTPLHIAAVSGKTAFAMEMMNLKPSLARELNQDGFSPIHLALLNQQTEMVIDFYRLIKILFELKEKGVSLFFIMLLWMKIMFITCLGF
;
A
#
# COMPACT_ATOMS: atom_id res chain seq x y z
N MET A 1 -29.20 6.84 -1.24
CA MET A 1 -27.95 7.62 -1.18
C MET A 1 -26.94 6.71 -0.50
N GLU A 2 -26.13 6.01 -1.29
CA GLU A 2 -25.07 5.17 -0.72
C GLU A 2 -23.95 6.08 -0.24
N PHE A 3 -23.43 5.82 0.95
CA PHE A 3 -22.24 6.49 1.46
C PHE A 3 -21.06 6.00 0.61
N ILE A 4 -20.52 6.87 -0.25
CA ILE A 4 -19.37 6.54 -1.12
C ILE A 4 -18.02 6.94 -0.48
N ASP A 5 -18.06 7.60 0.68
CA ASP A 5 -16.87 7.74 1.52
C ASP A 5 -16.65 6.46 2.33
N THR A 6 -15.54 5.79 2.05
CA THR A 6 -15.06 4.69 2.91
C THR A 6 -14.72 5.24 4.30
N PRO A 7 -14.69 4.39 5.34
CA PRO A 7 -14.25 4.82 6.67
C PRO A 7 -12.87 5.50 6.68
N LEU A 8 -11.99 5.17 5.72
CA LEU A 8 -10.68 5.80 5.56
C LEU A 8 -10.77 7.25 5.04
N HIS A 9 -11.74 7.57 4.16
CA HIS A 9 -12.01 8.95 3.76
C HIS A 9 -12.45 9.80 4.95
N ILE A 10 -13.37 9.28 5.77
CA ILE A 10 -13.89 9.97 6.96
C ILE A 10 -12.76 10.18 7.98
N ALA A 11 -11.92 9.16 8.20
CA ALA A 11 -10.76 9.25 9.08
C ALA A 11 -9.76 10.32 8.60
N ALA A 12 -9.54 10.40 7.28
CA ALA A 12 -8.65 11.38 6.65
C ALA A 12 -9.13 12.82 6.79
N VAL A 13 -10.43 13.07 6.70
CA VAL A 13 -11.01 14.39 6.98
C VAL A 13 -10.91 14.72 8.47
N SER A 14 -11.18 13.74 9.33
CA SER A 14 -11.30 13.91 10.79
C SER A 14 -9.97 13.87 11.55
N GLY A 15 -8.83 13.68 10.87
CA GLY A 15 -7.51 13.59 11.49
C GLY A 15 -7.33 12.38 12.42
N LYS A 16 -8.05 11.28 12.19
CA LYS A 16 -7.97 10.06 13.02
C LYS A 16 -6.79 9.18 12.60
N THR A 17 -5.56 9.67 12.76
CA THR A 17 -4.32 9.06 12.24
C THR A 17 -4.15 7.60 12.67
N ALA A 18 -4.24 7.30 13.97
CA ALA A 18 -4.05 5.93 14.47
C ALA A 18 -5.05 4.94 13.84
N PHE A 19 -6.33 5.31 13.80
CA PHE A 19 -7.37 4.49 13.17
C PHE A 19 -7.14 4.31 11.66
N ALA A 20 -6.75 5.38 10.97
CA ALA A 20 -6.43 5.34 9.55
C ALA A 20 -5.24 4.42 9.24
N MET A 21 -4.22 4.43 10.08
CA MET A 21 -3.04 3.58 9.95
C MET A 21 -3.36 2.09 10.19
N GLU A 22 -4.20 1.77 11.16
CA GLU A 22 -4.67 0.38 11.36
C GLU A 22 -5.44 -0.14 10.14
N MET A 23 -6.32 0.67 9.56
CA MET A 23 -7.01 0.30 8.32
C MET A 23 -6.04 0.09 7.15
N MET A 24 -5.05 0.96 7.02
CA MET A 24 -4.02 0.86 5.98
C MET A 24 -3.12 -0.37 6.15
N ASN A 25 -2.82 -0.78 7.38
CA ASN A 25 -2.08 -2.01 7.67
C ASN A 25 -2.89 -3.25 7.27
N LEU A 26 -4.20 -3.25 7.51
CA LEU A 26 -5.09 -4.37 7.16
C LEU A 26 -5.37 -4.45 5.66
N LYS A 27 -5.65 -3.31 5.02
CA LYS A 27 -6.00 -3.25 3.60
C LYS A 27 -5.44 -1.96 2.96
N PRO A 28 -4.17 -1.99 2.51
CA PRO A 28 -3.53 -0.83 1.92
C PRO A 28 -4.19 -0.32 0.63
N SER A 29 -4.95 -1.17 -0.08
CA SER A 29 -5.63 -0.76 -1.30
C SER A 29 -6.66 0.34 -1.08
N LEU A 30 -7.19 0.49 0.14
CA LEU A 30 -8.12 1.56 0.51
C LEU A 30 -7.53 2.95 0.30
N ALA A 31 -6.20 3.10 0.35
CA ALA A 31 -5.53 4.38 0.11
C ALA A 31 -5.74 4.93 -1.31
N ARG A 32 -6.11 4.05 -2.25
CA ARG A 32 -6.27 4.36 -3.68
C ARG A 32 -7.73 4.42 -4.11
N GLU A 33 -8.66 4.03 -3.25
CA GLU A 33 -10.09 4.11 -3.56
C GLU A 33 -10.50 5.58 -3.63
N LEU A 34 -11.34 5.91 -4.62
CA LEU A 34 -11.83 7.26 -4.84
C LEU A 34 -13.26 7.35 -4.35
N ASN A 35 -13.62 8.47 -3.72
CA ASN A 35 -15.00 8.80 -3.40
C ASN A 35 -15.75 9.35 -4.64
N GLN A 36 -16.99 9.84 -4.45
CA GLN A 36 -17.83 10.37 -5.56
C GLN A 36 -17.18 11.54 -6.27
N ASP A 37 -16.46 12.35 -5.51
CA ASP A 37 -15.80 13.55 -5.99
C ASP A 37 -14.46 13.25 -6.68
N GLY A 38 -14.07 11.97 -6.75
CA GLY A 38 -12.82 11.54 -7.34
C GLY A 38 -11.61 11.73 -6.42
N PHE A 39 -11.83 11.96 -5.12
CA PHE A 39 -10.76 12.10 -4.15
C PHE A 39 -10.47 10.78 -3.44
N SER A 40 -9.20 10.45 -3.32
CA SER A 40 -8.75 9.39 -2.40
C SER A 40 -8.52 9.92 -0.99
N PRO A 41 -8.37 9.05 0.02
CA PRO A 41 -8.16 9.48 1.40
C PRO A 41 -6.95 10.41 1.60
N ILE A 42 -5.85 10.21 0.86
CA ILE A 42 -4.68 11.10 0.98
C ILE A 42 -4.96 12.51 0.43
N HIS A 43 -5.81 12.64 -0.59
CA HIS A 43 -6.23 13.94 -1.10
C HIS A 43 -7.04 14.69 -0.03
N LEU A 44 -7.98 13.99 0.62
CA LEU A 44 -8.78 14.57 1.70
C LEU A 44 -7.92 14.95 2.91
N ALA A 45 -6.94 14.13 3.29
CA ALA A 45 -6.00 14.45 4.36
C ALA A 45 -5.19 15.73 4.05
N LEU A 46 -4.72 15.90 2.81
CA LEU A 46 -4.03 17.11 2.36
C LEU A 46 -4.94 18.35 2.42
N LEU A 47 -6.16 18.24 1.88
CA LEU A 47 -7.13 19.35 1.89
C LEU A 47 -7.53 19.76 3.31
N ASN A 48 -7.54 18.82 4.25
CA ASN A 48 -7.88 19.05 5.66
C ASN A 48 -6.65 19.27 6.57
N GLN A 49 -5.46 19.53 6.00
CA GLN A 49 -4.24 19.86 6.73
C GLN A 49 -3.78 18.79 7.75
N GLN A 50 -4.09 17.52 7.48
CA GLN A 50 -3.69 16.38 8.32
C GLN A 50 -2.26 15.90 7.97
N THR A 51 -1.28 16.79 8.16
CA THR A 51 0.10 16.60 7.68
C THR A 51 0.76 15.32 8.19
N GLU A 52 0.60 15.00 9.48
CA GLU A 52 1.17 13.78 10.08
C GLU A 52 0.64 12.52 9.38
N MET A 53 -0.66 12.46 9.14
CA MET A 53 -1.30 11.34 8.47
C MET A 53 -0.82 11.19 7.02
N VAL A 54 -0.63 12.30 6.29
CA VAL A 54 -0.10 12.27 4.91
C VAL A 54 1.30 11.68 4.89
N ILE A 55 2.15 12.06 5.85
CA ILE A 55 3.51 11.53 5.98
C ILE A 55 3.47 10.03 6.23
N ASP A 56 2.61 9.57 7.15
CA ASP A 56 2.52 8.15 7.50
C ASP A 56 1.92 7.31 6.37
N PHE A 57 0.91 7.84 5.66
CA PHE A 57 0.35 7.20 4.48
C PHE A 57 1.42 7.00 3.40
N TYR A 58 2.21 8.05 3.11
CA TYR A 58 3.28 7.98 2.13
C TYR A 58 4.35 6.96 2.53
N ARG A 59 4.76 6.93 3.80
CA ARG A 59 5.75 5.96 4.32
C ARG A 59 5.27 4.52 4.15
N LEU A 60 4.04 4.23 4.57
CA LEU A 60 3.48 2.89 4.48
C LEU A 60 3.37 2.42 3.03
N ILE A 61 2.85 3.28 2.15
CA ILE A 61 2.72 2.97 0.72
C ILE A 61 4.10 2.69 0.11
N LYS A 62 5.10 3.51 0.41
CA LYS A 62 6.48 3.32 -0.05
C LYS A 62 7.06 1.97 0.39
N ILE A 63 6.93 1.63 1.67
CA ILE A 63 7.40 0.34 2.22
C ILE A 63 6.74 -0.83 1.49
N LEU A 64 5.43 -0.77 1.24
CA LEU A 64 4.72 -1.82 0.54
C LEU A 64 5.20 -2.01 -0.91
N PHE A 65 5.48 -0.90 -1.62
CA PHE A 65 6.06 -0.98 -2.95
C PHE A 65 7.45 -1.62 -2.93
N GLU A 66 8.33 -1.21 -2.01
CA GLU A 66 9.67 -1.78 -1.86
C GLU A 66 9.63 -3.28 -1.51
N LEU A 67 8.72 -3.69 -0.62
CA LEU A 67 8.55 -5.11 -0.26
C LEU A 67 8.04 -5.93 -1.45
N LYS A 68 7.12 -5.38 -2.24
CA LYS A 68 6.63 -6.04 -3.46
C LYS A 68 7.75 -6.20 -4.49
N GLU A 69 8.56 -5.18 -4.71
CA GLU A 69 9.70 -5.26 -5.64
C GLU A 69 10.76 -6.26 -5.18
N LYS A 70 11.10 -6.28 -3.89
CA LYS A 70 12.01 -7.28 -3.33
C LYS A 70 11.45 -8.69 -3.46
N GLY A 71 10.17 -8.90 -3.18
CA GLY A 71 9.53 -10.21 -3.33
C GLY A 71 9.55 -10.73 -4.77
N VAL A 72 9.29 -9.85 -5.75
CA VAL A 72 9.40 -10.18 -7.17
C VAL A 72 10.85 -10.49 -7.55
N SER A 73 11.80 -9.68 -7.11
CA SER A 73 13.24 -9.93 -7.32
C SER A 73 13.68 -11.27 -6.71
N LEU A 74 13.29 -11.55 -5.46
CA LEU A 74 13.53 -12.83 -4.78
C LEU A 74 12.90 -13.99 -5.55
N PHE A 75 11.66 -13.86 -6.03
CA PHE A 75 11.02 -14.88 -6.86
C PHE A 75 11.80 -15.14 -8.16
N PHE A 76 12.24 -14.09 -8.85
CA PHE A 76 13.09 -14.22 -10.04
C PHE A 76 14.46 -14.84 -9.72
N ILE A 77 15.09 -14.46 -8.62
CA ILE A 77 16.36 -15.03 -8.15
C ILE A 77 16.18 -16.50 -7.76
N MET A 78 15.09 -16.85 -7.07
CA MET A 78 14.75 -18.24 -6.74
C MET A 78 14.54 -19.07 -8.00
N LEU A 79 13.86 -18.54 -9.02
CA LEU A 79 13.70 -19.21 -10.31
C LEU A 79 15.03 -19.39 -11.04
N LEU A 80 15.91 -18.39 -11.01
CA LEU A 80 17.27 -18.49 -11.57
C LEU A 80 18.10 -19.54 -10.83
N TRP A 81 18.06 -19.55 -9.49
CA TRP A 81 18.69 -20.58 -8.66
C TRP A 81 18.15 -21.97 -8.94
N MET A 82 16.84 -22.12 -9.11
CA MET A 82 16.23 -23.41 -9.44
C MET A 82 16.71 -23.90 -10.80
N LYS A 83 16.76 -23.03 -11.82
CA LYS A 83 17.36 -23.37 -13.13
C LYS A 83 18.83 -23.76 -13.04
N ILE A 84 19.63 -23.03 -12.26
CA ILE A 84 21.06 -23.35 -12.04
C ILE A 84 21.22 -24.70 -11.36
N MET A 85 20.44 -25.00 -10.31
CA MET A 85 20.46 -26.28 -9.61
C MET A 85 20.11 -27.45 -10.55
N PHE A 86 19.14 -27.27 -11.46
CA PHE A 86 18.83 -28.26 -12.49
C PHE A 86 20.00 -28.51 -13.45
N ILE A 87 20.73 -27.46 -13.85
CA ILE A 87 21.89 -27.60 -14.75
C ILE A 87 23.07 -28.26 -14.03
N THR A 88 23.33 -27.91 -12.76
CA THR A 88 24.42 -28.51 -11.99
C THR A 88 24.15 -29.94 -11.56
N CYS A 89 22.87 -30.34 -11.43
CA CYS A 89 22.49 -31.72 -11.09
C CYS A 89 22.36 -32.65 -12.30
N LEU A 90 22.28 -32.14 -13.55
CA LEU A 90 22.23 -32.95 -14.77
C LEU A 90 23.57 -33.06 -15.54
N GLY A 91 24.63 -32.40 -15.08
CA GLY A 91 25.97 -32.55 -15.65
C GLY A 91 26.70 -33.80 -15.16
N PHE A 92 26.34 -34.96 -15.72
CA PHE A 92 27.27 -36.07 -15.99
C PHE A 92 27.83 -35.91 -17.40
#